data_AF-A0A1G5JRM8-F1
#
_entry.id   AF-A0A1G5JRM8-F1
#
_cell.length_a   1.000
_cell.length_b   1.000
_cell.length_c   1.000
_cell.angle_alpha   90.00
_cell.angle_beta   90.00
_cell.angle_gamma   90.00
#
_symmetry.space_group_name_H-M   'P 1'
#
loop_
_entity.id
_entity.type
_entity.pdbx_description
1 polymer ?
#
loop_
_entity_poly.entity_id
_entity_poly.type
_entity_poly.pdbx_seq_one_letter_code
_entity_poly.pdbx_strand_id
1 'polypeptide(L)'
;MLGDIIGLFFVIIFSIAIYGISIYMFIHPEETFMWGKRWMFENDDSEIEPSEFAIDMQKISAVFIIIVTTIFLLKNILSLIR
;
A
#
# COMPACT_ATOMS: atom_id res chain seq x y z
N MET A 1 -9.14 25.48 11.52
CA MET A 1 -7.88 25.92 10.88
C MET A 1 -6.65 25.27 11.51
N LEU A 2 -6.28 25.52 12.77
CA LEU A 2 -5.08 24.88 13.37
C LEU A 2 -5.20 23.34 13.49
N GLY A 3 -6.37 22.84 13.91
CA GLY A 3 -6.63 21.39 13.99
C GLY A 3 -6.58 20.70 12.63
N ASP A 4 -7.07 21.35 11.58
CA ASP A 4 -7.08 20.81 10.21
C ASP A 4 -5.66 20.70 9.63
N ILE A 5 -4.80 21.68 9.95
CA ILE A 5 -3.37 21.66 9.56
C ILE A 5 -2.63 20.52 10.27
N ILE A 6 -2.87 20.34 11.57
CA ILE A 6 -2.28 19.23 12.34
C ILE A 6 -2.77 17.88 11.78
N GLY A 7 -4.06 17.77 11.47
CA GLY A 7 -4.63 16.58 10.83
C GLY A 7 -3.97 16.27 9.49
N LEU A 8 -3.81 17.28 8.63
CA LEU A 8 -3.14 17.14 7.34
C LEU A 8 -1.69 16.68 7.47
N PHE A 9 -0.95 17.22 8.46
CA PHE A 9 0.43 16.81 8.74
C PHE A 9 0.52 15.31 9.02
N PHE A 10 -0.34 14.77 9.88
CA PHE A 10 -0.39 13.33 10.13
C PHE A 10 -0.78 12.54 8.88
N VAL A 11 -1.78 13.00 8.12
CA VAL A 11 -2.20 12.34 6.88
C VAL A 11 -1.05 12.24 5.89
N ILE A 12 -0.24 13.29 5.73
CA ILE A 12 0.93 13.27 4.85
C ILE A 12 1.95 12.24 5.30
N ILE A 13 2.30 12.21 6.59
CA ILE A 13 3.26 11.24 7.14
C ILE A 13 2.80 9.80 6.90
N PHE A 14 1.54 9.49 7.21
CA PHE A 14 0.99 8.16 6.97
C PHE A 14 0.92 7.82 5.48
N SER A 15 0.58 8.78 4.63
CA SER A 15 0.51 8.57 3.18
C SER A 15 1.87 8.25 2.59
N ILE A 16 2.95 8.86 3.08
CA ILE A 16 4.33 8.54 2.64
C ILE A 16 4.65 7.06 2.92
N ALA A 17 4.32 6.57 4.13
CA ALA A 17 4.53 5.17 4.48
C ALA A 17 3.70 4.24 3.59
N ILE A 18 2.43 4.58 3.33
CA ILE A 18 1.55 3.82 2.44
C ILE A 18 2.12 3.77 1.02
N TYR A 19 2.55 4.91 0.46
CA TYR A 19 3.18 4.93 -0.86
C TYR A 19 4.45 4.08 -0.92
N GLY A 20 5.31 4.15 0.11
CA GLY A 20 6.50 3.31 0.19
C GLY A 20 6.17 1.82 0.14
N ILE A 21 5.17 1.39 0.93
CA ILE A 21 4.70 0.00 0.95
C ILE A 21 4.08 -0.39 -0.39
N SER A 22 3.23 0.44 -0.98
CA SER A 22 2.60 0.15 -2.27
C SER A 22 3.60 0.08 -3.41
N ILE A 23 4.61 0.95 -3.44
CA ILE A 23 5.68 0.89 -4.42
C ILE A 23 6.49 -0.40 -4.23
N TYR A 24 6.84 -0.75 -2.99
CA TYR A 24 7.54 -2.00 -2.70
C TYR A 24 6.73 -3.22 -3.15
N MET A 25 5.42 -3.22 -2.88
CA MET A 25 4.48 -4.26 -3.32
C MET A 25 4.38 -4.40 -4.83
N PHE A 26 4.55 -3.31 -5.58
CA PHE A 26 4.56 -3.35 -7.03
C PHE A 26 5.88 -3.90 -7.60
N ILE A 27 7.02 -3.56 -6.99
CA ILE A 27 8.35 -3.98 -7.46
C ILE A 27 8.65 -5.44 -7.03
N HIS A 28 8.29 -5.81 -5.81
CA HIS A 28 8.52 -7.15 -5.22
C HIS A 28 7.17 -7.82 -4.84
N PRO A 29 6.33 -8.12 -5.84
CA PRO A 29 4.98 -8.63 -5.61
C PRO A 29 4.97 -10.04 -5.02
N GLU A 30 5.93 -10.89 -5.39
CA GLU A 30 6.06 -12.27 -4.89
C GLU A 30 6.32 -12.29 -3.38
N GLU A 31 7.36 -11.56 -2.94
CA GLU A 31 7.73 -11.45 -1.55
C GLU A 31 6.59 -10.85 -0.70
N THR A 32 5.97 -9.77 -1.20
CA THR A 32 4.89 -9.09 -0.47
C THR A 32 3.59 -9.89 -0.45
N PHE A 33 3.30 -10.68 -1.48
CA PHE A 33 2.14 -11.57 -1.50
C PHE A 33 2.27 -12.69 -0.46
N MET A 34 3.49 -13.19 -0.25
CA MET A 34 3.82 -14.21 0.74
C MET A 34 4.02 -13.65 2.14
N TRP A 35 4.11 -12.32 2.29
CA TRP A 35 4.30 -11.69 3.59
C TRP A 35 3.10 -11.97 4.50
N GLY A 36 3.36 -12.58 5.66
CA GLY A 36 2.31 -13.01 6.58
C GLY A 36 1.56 -14.28 6.16
N LYS A 37 1.95 -14.93 5.06
CA LYS A 37 1.44 -16.26 4.64
C LYS A 37 2.48 -17.38 4.75
N ARG A 38 3.77 -17.03 4.86
CA ARG A 38 4.88 -18.00 5.01
C ARG A 38 4.65 -19.04 6.10
N TRP A 39 4.10 -18.64 7.26
CA TRP A 39 3.80 -19.56 8.37
C TRP A 39 2.74 -20.63 8.07
N MET A 40 1.96 -20.48 6.99
CA MET A 40 0.86 -21.40 6.66
C MET A 40 1.35 -22.68 5.97
N PHE A 41 2.63 -22.75 5.60
CA PHE A 41 3.17 -23.86 4.81
C PHE A 41 4.23 -24.63 5.62
N GLU A 42 4.21 -25.96 5.49
CA GLU A 42 5.16 -26.87 6.19
C GLU A 42 6.52 -26.99 5.47
N ASN A 43 6.57 -26.70 4.17
CA ASN A 43 7.79 -26.75 3.37
C ASN A 43 8.49 -25.39 3.32
N ASP A 44 9.81 -25.42 3.13
CA ASP A 44 10.66 -24.22 3.08
C ASP A 44 10.14 -23.23 2.02
N ASP A 45 10.06 -21.95 2.40
CA ASP A 45 9.41 -20.85 1.67
C ASP A 45 9.86 -20.74 0.20
N SER A 46 11.04 -21.28 -0.12
CA SER A 46 11.66 -21.26 -1.44
C SER A 46 10.98 -22.14 -2.50
N GLU A 47 10.11 -23.08 -2.10
CA GLU A 47 9.43 -23.98 -3.06
C GLU A 47 8.00 -23.55 -3.39
N ILE A 48 7.47 -22.52 -2.72
CA ILE A 48 6.08 -22.10 -2.84
C ILE A 48 6.00 -20.79 -3.62
N GLU A 49 5.91 -20.93 -4.94
CA GLU A 49 5.80 -19.80 -5.84
C GLU A 49 4.32 -19.38 -6.00
N PRO A 50 3.99 -18.09 -5.79
CA PRO A 50 2.67 -17.56 -6.10
C PRO A 50 2.35 -17.73 -7.60
N SER A 51 1.10 -18.03 -7.93
CA SER A 51 0.70 -18.07 -9.34
C SER A 51 0.85 -16.70 -10.01
N GLU A 52 1.11 -16.68 -11.32
CA GLU A 52 1.21 -15.44 -12.10
C GLU A 52 -0.01 -14.53 -11.90
N PHE A 53 -1.21 -15.11 -11.87
CA PHE A 53 -2.45 -14.37 -11.59
C PHE A 53 -2.44 -13.71 -10.21
N ALA A 54 -1.92 -14.40 -9.18
CA ALA A 54 -1.82 -13.84 -7.84
C ALA A 54 -0.82 -12.67 -7.79
N ILE A 55 0.30 -12.78 -8.51
CA ILE A 55 1.31 -11.72 -8.66
C ILE A 55 0.70 -10.51 -9.37
N ASP A 56 -0.05 -10.72 -10.45
CA ASP A 56 -0.70 -9.64 -11.20
C ASP A 56 -1.77 -8.94 -10.35
N MET A 57 -2.57 -9.70 -9.59
CA MET A 57 -3.54 -9.14 -8.65
C MET A 57 -2.88 -8.35 -7.53
N GLN A 58 -1.69 -8.76 -7.07
CA GLN A 58 -0.91 -8.02 -6.08
C GLN A 58 -0.44 -6.66 -6.64
N LYS A 59 0.07 -6.63 -7.87
CA LYS A 59 0.47 -5.39 -8.56
C LYS A 59 -0.73 -4.46 -8.80
N ILE A 60 -1.87 -5.00 -9.23
CA ILE A 60 -3.10 -4.23 -9.42
C ILE A 60 -3.56 -3.64 -8.09
N SER A 61 -3.50 -4.41 -7.00
CA SER A 61 -3.85 -3.96 -5.66
C SER A 61 -2.93 -2.83 -5.19
N ALA A 62 -1.62 -2.92 -5.45
CA ALA A 62 -0.68 -1.84 -5.16
C ALA A 62 -1.04 -0.54 -5.89
N VAL A 63 -1.33 -0.60 -7.19
CA VAL A 63 -1.76 0.56 -7.99
C VAL A 63 -3.09 1.12 -7.47
N PHE A 64 -4.04 0.25 -7.13
CA PHE A 64 -5.33 0.66 -6.58
C PHE A 64 -5.17 1.42 -5.25
N ILE A 65 -4.31 0.93 -4.35
CA ILE A 65 -4.01 1.61 -3.07
C ILE A 65 -3.39 2.99 -3.33
N ILE A 66 -2.48 3.12 -4.29
CA ILE A 66 -1.88 4.40 -4.67
C ILE A 66 -2.98 5.39 -5.12
N ILE A 67 -3.90 4.95 -5.98
CA ILE A 67 -5.01 5.79 -6.48
C ILE A 67 -5.91 6.24 -5.32
N VAL A 68 -6.36 5.31 -4.49
CA VAL A 68 -7.24 5.60 -3.34
C VAL A 68 -6.57 6.56 -2.36
N THR A 69 -5.30 6.31 -2.02
CA THR A 69 -4.51 7.17 -1.12
C THR A 69 -4.37 8.58 -1.69
N THR A 70 -4.16 8.69 -3.01
CA THR A 70 -4.06 9.98 -3.70
C THR A 70 -5.38 10.76 -3.66
N ILE A 71 -6.50 10.09 -3.94
CA ILE A 71 -7.83 10.71 -3.85
C ILE A 71 -8.12 11.18 -2.42
N PHE A 72 -7.77 10.36 -1.43
CA PHE A 72 -7.92 10.70 -0.02
C PHE A 72 -7.09 11.95 0.36
N LEU A 73 -5.83 12.02 -0.07
CA LEU A 73 -4.97 13.19 0.13
C LEU A 73 -5.58 14.46 -0.50
N LEU A 74 -6.02 14.38 -1.76
CA LEU A 74 -6.63 15.50 -2.46
C LEU A 74 -7.88 16.01 -1.74
N LYS A 75 -8.73 15.11 -1.24
CA LYS A 75 -9.91 15.48 -0.44
C LYS A 75 -9.52 16.27 0.82
N ASN A 76 -8.49 15.82 1.53
CA ASN A 76 -8.01 16.51 2.75
C ASN A 76 -7.41 17.89 2.42
N ILE A 77 -6.67 18.00 1.32
CA ILE A 77 -6.13 19.30 0.86
C ILE A 77 -7.26 20.25 0.47
N LEU A 78 -8.25 19.78 -0.29
CA LEU A 78 -9.42 20.59 -0.68
C LEU A 78 -10.22 21.06 0.53
N SER A 79 -10.33 20.23 1.57
CA SER A 79 -10.99 20.61 2.83
C SER A 79 -10.29 21.73 3.61
N LEU A 80 -9.01 21.99 3.33
CA LEU A 80 -8.27 23.09 3.97
C LEU A 80 -8.51 24.42 3.25
N ILE A 81 -8.77 24.38 1.95
CA ILE A 81 -8.96 25.55 1.09
C ILE A 81 -10.38 26.12 1.25
N ARG A 82 -11.36 25.27 1.58
CA ARG A 82 -12.76 25.64 1.79
C ARG A 82 -13.02 26.04 3.23
#